data_AF-A0A7S4FIZ5-F1
#
_entry.id   AF-A0A7S4FIZ5-F1
#
_cell.length_a   1.000
_cell.length_b   1.000
_cell.length_c   1.000
_cell.angle_alpha   90.00
_cell.angle_beta   90.00
_cell.angle_gamma   90.00
#
_symmetry.space_group_name_H-M   'P 1'
#
loop_
_entity.id
_entity.type
_entity.pdbx_description
1 polymer ?
#
loop_
_entity_poly.entity_id
_entity_poly.type
_entity_poly.pdbx_seq_one_letter_code
_entity_poly.pdbx_strand_id
1 'polypeptide(L)'
;MLGTDSKPSVEDVVLSRLRQLGAHEVGHTLGLVHNFAASTANRSSVMDYPPMRLDVLADGSLSAADAYAPGLGRWDFLAIEYGYKQHSDETTGLAATVAKINASGIPFFSNAEGGDEDSQPVACTWDDGSDPVQELEKLLQVRRVALARLASDAQLAAAAVARQFPIAFLWHRYQVACAAKAIGGLQFRYTSGPGPARPVPVPQQERALRAVLSCVSLDALRVPAGLLLAVPPPTPHFINAFADPFTDPREDFARPGGRDRL
;
A
#
# COMPACT_ATOMS: atom_id res chain seq x y z
N MET A 1 4.81 -31.34 7.42
CA MET A 1 4.44 -31.08 8.82
C MET A 1 4.64 -29.59 9.05
N LEU A 2 3.56 -28.91 9.40
CA LEU A 2 3.50 -27.48 9.74
C LEU A 2 4.19 -27.26 11.10
N GLY A 3 4.91 -26.14 11.22
CA GLY A 3 5.35 -25.58 12.49
C GLY A 3 6.86 -25.36 12.59
N THR A 4 7.30 -24.13 12.34
CA THR A 4 8.29 -23.46 13.18
C THR A 4 7.92 -21.99 13.29
N ASP A 5 7.77 -21.52 14.53
CA ASP A 5 7.73 -20.12 15.00
C ASP A 5 9.03 -19.34 14.64
N SER A 6 9.48 -19.41 13.40
CA SER A 6 10.63 -18.65 12.92
C SER A 6 10.13 -17.38 12.25
N LYS A 7 10.55 -16.22 12.77
CA LYS A 7 10.45 -14.94 12.06
C LYS A 7 10.94 -15.17 10.62
N PRO A 8 10.18 -14.75 9.58
CA PRO A 8 10.60 -14.97 8.21
C PRO A 8 11.98 -14.35 7.98
N SER A 9 12.82 -15.04 7.22
CA SER A 9 14.09 -14.46 6.81
C SER A 9 13.85 -13.27 5.86
N VAL A 10 14.84 -12.41 5.70
CA VAL A 10 14.78 -11.35 4.68
C VAL A 10 14.56 -11.94 3.29
N GLU A 11 15.17 -13.10 3.02
CA GLU A 11 14.98 -13.83 1.76
C GLU A 11 13.53 -14.27 1.56
N ASP A 12 12.87 -14.81 2.59
CA ASP A 12 11.46 -15.21 2.51
C ASP A 12 10.56 -14.02 2.15
N VAL A 13 10.78 -12.87 2.80
CA VAL A 13 10.02 -11.64 2.53
C VAL A 13 10.27 -11.16 1.11
N VAL A 14 11.52 -11.12 0.65
CA VAL A 14 11.86 -10.71 -0.72
C VAL A 14 11.22 -11.65 -1.74
N LEU A 15 11.30 -12.97 -1.54
CA LEU A 15 10.68 -13.95 -2.42
C LEU A 15 9.16 -13.84 -2.42
N SER A 16 8.53 -13.49 -1.28
CA SER A 16 7.08 -13.25 -1.23
C SER A 16 6.67 -12.02 -2.07
N ARG A 17 7.43 -10.92 -2.01
CA ARG A 17 7.22 -9.76 -2.90
C ARG A 17 7.41 -10.13 -4.36
N LEU A 18 8.48 -10.86 -4.70
CA LEU A 18 8.74 -11.27 -6.09
C LEU A 18 7.63 -12.16 -6.65
N ARG A 19 7.04 -13.04 -5.82
CA ARG A 19 5.88 -13.86 -6.24
C ARG A 19 4.64 -13.01 -6.48
N GLN A 20 4.33 -12.07 -5.57
CA GLN A 20 3.20 -11.16 -5.75
C GLN A 20 3.38 -10.28 -6.99
N LEU A 21 4.56 -9.68 -7.15
CA LEU A 21 4.89 -8.84 -8.32
C LEU A 21 4.88 -9.65 -9.61
N GLY A 22 5.47 -10.85 -9.62
CA GLY A 22 5.44 -11.71 -10.80
C GLY A 22 4.01 -12.05 -11.25
N ALA A 23 3.11 -12.33 -10.31
CA ALA A 23 1.70 -12.55 -10.60
C ALA A 23 1.00 -11.28 -11.12
N HIS A 24 1.31 -10.13 -10.52
CA HIS A 24 0.81 -8.81 -10.91
C HIS A 24 1.17 -8.46 -12.37
N GLU A 25 2.45 -8.58 -12.72
CA GLU A 25 2.93 -8.29 -14.07
C GLU A 25 2.32 -9.25 -15.10
N VAL A 26 2.18 -10.54 -14.77
CA VAL A 26 1.47 -11.50 -15.65
C VAL A 26 0.01 -11.10 -15.80
N GLY A 27 -0.65 -10.62 -14.74
CA GLY A 27 -1.99 -10.07 -14.80
C GLY A 27 -2.10 -8.92 -15.81
N HIS A 28 -1.15 -7.99 -15.82
CA HIS A 28 -1.08 -6.95 -16.85
C HIS A 28 -0.93 -7.51 -18.27
N THR A 29 -0.14 -8.56 -18.48
CA THR A 29 -0.06 -9.22 -19.80
C THR A 29 -1.37 -9.88 -20.24
N LEU A 30 -2.25 -10.22 -19.29
CA LEU A 30 -3.60 -10.71 -19.51
C LEU A 30 -4.64 -9.57 -19.56
N GLY A 31 -4.19 -8.31 -19.67
CA GLY A 31 -5.06 -7.15 -19.78
C GLY A 31 -5.77 -6.75 -18.48
N LEU A 32 -5.36 -7.29 -17.33
CA LEU A 32 -5.88 -6.84 -16.04
C LEU A 32 -5.30 -5.48 -15.67
N VAL A 33 -6.14 -4.59 -15.15
CA VAL A 33 -5.73 -3.30 -14.60
C VAL A 33 -5.70 -3.36 -13.07
N HIS A 34 -5.13 -2.32 -12.46
CA HIS A 34 -5.07 -2.21 -11.00
C HIS A 34 -6.44 -2.29 -10.34
N ASN A 35 -6.47 -2.87 -9.14
CA ASN A 35 -7.56 -2.75 -8.18
C ASN A 35 -7.01 -2.26 -6.83
N PHE A 36 -6.96 -0.94 -6.66
CA PHE A 36 -6.39 -0.24 -5.50
C PHE A 36 -7.24 -0.31 -4.22
N ALA A 37 -8.26 -1.16 -4.19
CA ALA A 37 -9.11 -1.36 -3.02
C ALA A 37 -9.18 -2.83 -2.58
N ALA A 38 -8.28 -3.68 -3.10
CA ALA A 38 -8.30 -5.09 -2.77
C ALA A 38 -7.87 -5.33 -1.31
N SER A 39 -7.04 -4.46 -0.73
CA SER A 39 -6.72 -4.39 0.70
C SER A 39 -7.99 -4.45 1.57
N THR A 40 -9.03 -3.74 1.17
CA THR A 40 -10.32 -3.68 1.90
C THR A 40 -11.17 -4.94 1.79
N ALA A 41 -10.84 -5.83 0.83
CA ALA A 41 -11.53 -7.07 0.58
C ALA A 41 -10.64 -8.29 0.86
N ASN A 42 -9.91 -8.25 1.98
CA ASN A 42 -9.01 -9.33 2.41
C ASN A 42 -7.92 -9.64 1.36
N ARG A 43 -7.28 -8.58 0.85
CA ARG A 43 -6.20 -8.66 -0.15
C ARG A 43 -6.64 -9.49 -1.37
N SER A 44 -7.82 -9.16 -1.90
CA SER A 44 -8.50 -9.98 -2.91
C SER A 44 -7.86 -10.01 -4.29
N SER A 45 -6.77 -9.30 -4.54
CA SER A 45 -6.22 -9.10 -5.88
C SER A 45 -4.71 -8.94 -5.82
N VAL A 46 -3.97 -9.62 -6.70
CA VAL A 46 -2.56 -9.27 -6.95
C VAL A 46 -2.43 -7.98 -7.75
N MET A 47 -3.50 -7.55 -8.43
CA MET A 47 -3.57 -6.26 -9.13
C MET A 47 -3.70 -5.04 -8.19
N ASP A 48 -3.69 -5.24 -6.88
CA ASP A 48 -3.46 -4.13 -5.94
C ASP A 48 -1.96 -3.76 -5.93
N TYR A 49 -1.60 -2.71 -5.22
CA TYR A 49 -0.21 -2.27 -5.06
C TYR A 49 0.16 -2.05 -3.58
N PRO A 50 0.11 -3.10 -2.74
CA PRO A 50 0.28 -2.94 -1.31
C PRO A 50 1.76 -2.72 -0.92
N PRO A 51 2.01 -2.02 0.19
CA PRO A 51 3.30 -2.02 0.85
C PRO A 51 3.57 -3.38 1.48
N MET A 52 4.78 -3.57 2.03
CA MET A 52 5.01 -4.71 2.93
C MET A 52 4.20 -4.52 4.21
N ARG A 53 3.34 -5.49 4.53
CA ARG A 53 2.64 -5.53 5.82
C ARG A 53 3.64 -5.69 6.96
N LEU A 54 3.55 -4.80 7.96
CA LEU A 54 4.26 -4.92 9.22
C LEU A 54 3.28 -4.84 10.38
N ASP A 55 3.39 -5.78 11.32
CA ASP A 55 2.58 -5.80 12.52
C ASP A 55 3.46 -5.60 13.77
N VAL A 56 2.91 -4.90 14.77
CA VAL A 56 3.51 -4.80 16.10
C VAL A 56 2.97 -5.94 16.95
N LEU A 57 3.86 -6.84 17.39
CA LEU A 57 3.52 -7.98 18.22
C LEU A 57 3.29 -7.56 19.69
N ALA A 58 2.70 -8.46 20.47
CA ALA A 58 2.43 -8.23 21.90
C ALA A 58 3.70 -7.98 22.73
N ASP A 59 4.85 -8.47 22.28
CA ASP A 59 6.16 -8.23 22.90
C ASP A 59 6.80 -6.88 22.47
N GLY A 60 6.10 -6.09 21.66
CA GLY A 60 6.57 -4.80 21.13
C GLY A 60 7.53 -4.92 19.94
N SER A 61 7.78 -6.12 19.42
CA SER A 61 8.62 -6.32 18.23
C SER A 61 7.83 -6.23 16.92
N LEU A 62 8.54 -5.97 15.81
CA LEU A 62 7.93 -5.95 14.47
C LEU A 62 7.94 -7.35 13.86
N SER A 63 6.84 -7.69 13.19
CA SER A 63 6.69 -8.91 12.40
C SER A 63 6.40 -8.60 10.94
N ALA A 64 7.08 -9.32 10.05
CA ALA A 64 6.81 -9.35 8.61
C ALA A 64 6.28 -10.72 8.16
N ALA A 65 5.75 -11.53 9.09
CA ALA A 65 5.27 -12.89 8.82
C ALA A 65 4.15 -12.94 7.77
N ASP A 66 3.34 -11.89 7.69
CA ASP A 66 2.22 -11.73 6.75
C ASP A 66 2.49 -10.60 5.73
N ALA A 67 3.77 -10.39 5.37
CA ALA A 67 4.24 -9.28 4.52
C ALA A 67 3.44 -9.10 3.22
N TYR A 68 3.11 -10.20 2.55
CA TYR A 68 2.32 -10.22 1.32
C TYR A 68 1.38 -11.43 1.32
N ALA A 69 0.19 -11.27 0.76
CA ALA A 69 -0.76 -12.37 0.62
C ALA A 69 -0.17 -13.47 -0.29
N PRO A 70 -0.30 -14.75 0.08
CA PRO A 70 0.15 -15.85 -0.76
C PRO A 70 -0.86 -16.12 -1.90
N GLY A 71 -0.35 -16.18 -3.13
CA GLY A 71 -1.12 -16.60 -4.30
C GLY A 71 -2.05 -15.53 -4.86
N LEU A 72 -2.99 -15.97 -5.70
CA LEU A 72 -4.00 -15.12 -6.34
C LEU A 72 -5.22 -14.93 -5.43
N GLY A 73 -5.83 -13.75 -5.49
CA GLY A 73 -7.03 -13.44 -4.74
C GLY A 73 -8.31 -13.65 -5.53
N ARG A 74 -9.46 -13.55 -4.84
CA ARG A 74 -10.79 -13.81 -5.42
C ARG A 74 -11.13 -12.87 -6.59
N TRP A 75 -10.66 -11.63 -6.58
CA TRP A 75 -10.84 -10.67 -7.66
C TRP A 75 -10.12 -11.12 -8.93
N ASP A 76 -8.89 -11.63 -8.82
CA ASP A 76 -8.10 -12.06 -9.97
C ASP A 76 -8.84 -13.16 -10.75
N PHE A 77 -9.42 -14.14 -10.05
CA PHE A 77 -10.21 -15.19 -10.69
C PHE A 77 -11.50 -14.66 -11.34
N LEU A 78 -12.19 -13.71 -10.69
CA LEU A 78 -13.40 -13.11 -11.24
C LEU A 78 -13.11 -12.27 -12.49
N ALA A 79 -12.00 -11.53 -12.49
CA ALA A 79 -11.56 -10.71 -13.61
C ALA A 79 -11.15 -11.58 -14.81
N ILE A 80 -10.43 -12.67 -14.58
CA ILE A 80 -10.11 -13.65 -15.63
C ILE A 80 -11.37 -14.35 -16.14
N GLU A 81 -12.30 -14.73 -15.25
CA GLU A 81 -13.57 -15.33 -15.68
C GLU A 81 -14.36 -14.37 -16.58
N TYR A 82 -14.41 -13.09 -16.23
CA TYR A 82 -15.05 -12.06 -17.05
C TYR A 82 -14.37 -11.85 -18.41
N GLY A 83 -13.03 -11.82 -18.45
CA GLY A 83 -12.29 -11.54 -19.68
C GLY A 83 -12.12 -12.73 -20.63
N TYR A 84 -12.17 -13.96 -20.12
CA TYR A 84 -11.70 -15.14 -20.87
C TYR A 84 -12.65 -16.34 -20.91
N LYS A 85 -13.66 -16.41 -20.04
CA LYS A 85 -14.58 -17.56 -20.02
C LYS A 85 -15.39 -17.61 -21.31
N GLN A 86 -15.33 -18.74 -21.99
CA GLN A 86 -16.13 -18.98 -23.18
C GLN A 86 -17.55 -19.37 -22.79
N HIS A 87 -18.53 -18.76 -23.45
CA HIS A 87 -19.94 -19.03 -23.26
C HIS A 87 -20.56 -19.52 -24.58
N SER A 88 -21.49 -20.48 -24.50
CA SER A 88 -22.26 -20.93 -25.68
C SER A 88 -23.25 -19.88 -26.17
N ASP A 89 -23.84 -19.12 -25.23
CA ASP A 89 -24.53 -17.87 -25.48
C ASP A 89 -23.83 -16.75 -24.69
N GLU A 90 -23.14 -15.87 -25.41
CA GLU A 90 -22.29 -14.84 -24.83
C GLU A 90 -23.10 -13.87 -23.96
N THR A 91 -24.29 -13.47 -24.41
CA THR A 91 -25.08 -12.45 -23.70
C THR A 91 -25.55 -12.95 -22.34
N THR A 92 -26.17 -14.13 -22.28
CA THR A 92 -26.63 -14.72 -21.02
C THR A 92 -25.45 -15.12 -20.13
N GLY A 93 -24.38 -15.65 -20.73
CA GLY A 93 -23.17 -16.06 -20.04
C GLY A 93 -22.47 -14.91 -19.32
N LEU A 94 -22.21 -13.82 -20.06
CA LEU A 94 -21.56 -12.63 -19.53
C LEU A 94 -22.42 -11.95 -18.47
N ALA A 95 -23.74 -11.86 -18.68
CA ALA A 95 -24.66 -11.31 -17.69
C ALA A 95 -24.60 -12.08 -16.36
N ALA A 96 -24.50 -13.41 -16.40
CA ALA A 96 -24.32 -14.24 -15.20
C ALA A 96 -22.97 -14.00 -14.52
N THR A 97 -21.88 -13.83 -15.28
CA THR A 97 -20.55 -13.52 -14.76
C THR A 97 -20.53 -12.14 -14.08
N VAL A 98 -21.13 -11.12 -14.70
CA VAL A 98 -21.29 -9.78 -14.09
C VAL A 98 -22.13 -9.83 -12.81
N ALA A 99 -23.23 -10.59 -12.81
CA ALA A 99 -24.04 -10.79 -11.61
C ALA A 99 -23.23 -11.45 -10.48
N LYS A 100 -22.37 -12.42 -10.79
CA LYS A 100 -21.45 -13.06 -9.84
C LYS A 100 -20.41 -12.07 -9.29
N ILE A 101 -19.84 -11.20 -10.13
CA ILE A 101 -18.92 -10.14 -9.71
C ILE A 101 -19.63 -9.18 -8.74
N ASN A 102 -20.80 -8.68 -9.12
CA ASN A 102 -21.58 -7.77 -8.27
C ASN A 102 -21.94 -8.42 -6.93
N ALA A 103 -22.36 -9.69 -6.94
CA ALA A 103 -22.68 -10.46 -5.74
C ALA A 103 -21.45 -10.76 -4.86
N SER A 104 -20.22 -10.64 -5.40
CA SER A 104 -19.00 -10.86 -4.61
C SER A 104 -18.77 -9.78 -3.55
N GLY A 105 -19.30 -8.56 -3.78
CA GLY A 105 -19.09 -7.41 -2.91
C GLY A 105 -17.68 -6.82 -2.96
N ILE A 106 -16.76 -7.37 -3.76
CA ILE A 106 -15.39 -6.86 -3.89
C ILE A 106 -15.43 -5.50 -4.61
N PRO A 107 -14.86 -4.43 -4.02
CA PRO A 107 -14.75 -3.14 -4.69
C PRO A 107 -13.73 -3.22 -5.84
N PHE A 108 -13.92 -2.40 -6.84
CA PHE A 108 -13.00 -2.25 -7.96
C PHE A 108 -12.77 -0.77 -8.23
N PHE A 109 -11.53 -0.35 -8.07
CA PHE A 109 -11.08 1.03 -8.32
C PHE A 109 -9.71 0.99 -8.97
N SER A 110 -9.56 1.70 -10.08
CA SER A 110 -8.36 1.63 -10.92
C SER A 110 -7.52 2.88 -10.74
N ASN A 111 -6.55 3.12 -11.63
CA ASN A 111 -5.62 4.24 -11.56
C ASN A 111 -6.30 5.62 -11.41
N ALA A 112 -7.51 5.81 -11.92
CA ALA A 112 -8.25 7.06 -11.75
C ALA A 112 -8.54 7.38 -10.27
N GLU A 113 -8.82 6.36 -9.45
CA GLU A 113 -9.10 6.53 -8.04
C GLU A 113 -7.89 6.20 -7.14
N GLY A 114 -6.90 5.45 -7.63
CA GLY A 114 -5.75 5.04 -6.80
C GLY A 114 -4.76 6.15 -6.42
N GLY A 115 -4.87 7.31 -7.05
CA GLY A 115 -4.01 8.48 -6.81
C GLY A 115 -4.48 9.36 -5.66
N ASP A 116 -3.58 10.28 -5.25
CA ASP A 116 -3.78 11.21 -4.13
C ASP A 116 -4.86 12.28 -4.40
N GLU A 117 -5.16 12.56 -5.67
CA GLU A 117 -6.06 13.65 -6.10
C GLU A 117 -7.55 13.26 -6.16
N ASP A 118 -7.88 12.00 -5.86
CA ASP A 118 -9.24 11.48 -5.93
C ASP A 118 -9.99 11.53 -4.57
N SER A 119 -11.31 11.37 -4.60
CA SER A 119 -12.19 11.45 -3.42
C SER A 119 -12.64 10.10 -2.84
N GLN A 120 -12.30 8.97 -3.47
CA GLN A 120 -12.65 7.63 -2.99
C GLN A 120 -11.74 7.22 -1.83
N PRO A 121 -12.23 7.16 -0.57
CA PRO A 121 -11.36 6.96 0.59
C PRO A 121 -10.61 5.63 0.58
N VAL A 122 -11.17 4.56 0.00
CA VAL A 122 -10.62 3.21 0.11
C VAL A 122 -9.78 2.75 -1.08
N ALA A 123 -9.59 3.62 -2.08
CA ALA A 123 -8.82 3.32 -3.27
C ALA A 123 -7.48 4.06 -3.18
N CYS A 124 -6.39 3.34 -2.89
CA CYS A 124 -5.10 3.96 -2.68
C CYS A 124 -3.96 3.05 -3.12
N THR A 125 -2.99 3.64 -3.81
CA THR A 125 -1.68 3.02 -3.97
C THR A 125 -1.00 2.95 -2.60
N TRP A 126 -0.26 1.89 -2.31
CA TRP A 126 0.48 1.71 -1.06
C TRP A 126 -0.39 1.63 0.21
N ASP A 127 -1.63 1.12 0.11
CA ASP A 127 -2.49 0.76 1.24
C ASP A 127 -2.56 -0.77 1.43
N ASP A 128 -2.75 -1.22 2.67
CA ASP A 128 -2.92 -2.64 3.03
C ASP A 128 -4.00 -2.84 4.12
N GLY A 129 -4.80 -1.81 4.37
CA GLY A 129 -5.80 -1.77 5.43
C GLY A 129 -7.24 -1.85 4.90
N SER A 130 -8.17 -2.28 5.74
CA SER A 130 -9.60 -2.14 5.44
C SER A 130 -10.18 -0.77 5.78
N ASP A 131 -9.47 0.00 6.60
CA ASP A 131 -9.77 1.38 6.96
C ASP A 131 -8.47 2.19 6.87
N PRO A 132 -8.34 3.09 5.88
CA PRO A 132 -7.12 3.88 5.67
C PRO A 132 -6.67 4.68 6.88
N VAL A 133 -7.61 5.12 7.71
CA VAL A 133 -7.32 5.92 8.91
C VAL A 133 -6.75 5.02 10.00
N GLN A 134 -7.32 3.83 10.18
CA GLN A 134 -6.80 2.83 11.10
C GLN A 134 -5.40 2.34 10.66
N GLU A 135 -5.19 2.15 9.36
CA GLU A 135 -3.89 1.76 8.85
C GLU A 135 -2.84 2.86 9.09
N LEU A 136 -3.20 4.15 8.95
CA LEU A 136 -2.30 5.25 9.31
C LEU A 136 -1.88 5.19 10.78
N GLU A 137 -2.84 4.97 11.68
CA GLU A 137 -2.59 4.82 13.12
C GLU A 137 -1.65 3.64 13.40
N LYS A 138 -1.86 2.50 12.74
CA LYS A 138 -0.99 1.32 12.82
C LYS A 138 0.43 1.63 12.32
N LEU A 139 0.57 2.25 11.16
CA LEU A 139 1.89 2.57 10.59
C LEU A 139 2.67 3.59 11.42
N LEU A 140 1.98 4.49 12.15
CA LEU A 140 2.62 5.36 13.14
C LEU A 140 3.16 4.57 14.34
N GLN A 141 2.52 3.47 14.75
CA GLN A 141 3.06 2.56 15.76
C GLN A 141 4.28 1.79 15.24
N VAL A 142 4.19 1.24 14.01
CA VAL A 142 5.30 0.55 13.34
C VAL A 142 6.52 1.47 13.26
N ARG A 143 6.33 2.71 12.81
CA ARG A 143 7.36 3.76 12.77
C ARG A 143 8.01 3.97 14.13
N ARG A 144 7.21 4.09 15.21
CA ARG A 144 7.72 4.31 16.56
C ARG A 144 8.65 3.17 17.00
N VAL A 145 8.21 1.92 16.80
CA VAL A 145 8.99 0.73 17.15
C VAL A 145 10.27 0.64 16.31
N ALA A 146 10.18 0.90 15.00
CA ALA A 146 11.33 0.91 14.10
C ALA A 146 12.38 1.95 14.50
N LEU A 147 11.97 3.17 14.83
CA LEU A 147 12.87 4.22 15.29
C LEU A 147 13.49 3.91 16.66
N ALA A 148 12.71 3.34 17.59
CA ALA A 148 13.23 2.92 18.89
C ALA A 148 14.30 1.83 18.76
N ARG A 149 14.06 0.83 17.90
CA ARG A 149 15.05 -0.21 17.59
C ARG A 149 16.31 0.39 16.99
N LEU A 150 16.16 1.27 15.99
CA LEU A 150 17.29 1.92 15.33
C LEU A 150 18.13 2.77 16.31
N ALA A 151 17.47 3.47 17.24
CA ALA A 151 18.15 4.27 18.26
C ALA A 151 18.85 3.42 19.34
N SER A 152 18.37 2.20 19.59
CA SER A 152 18.94 1.30 20.61
C SER A 152 20.15 0.49 20.12
N ASP A 153 20.33 0.37 18.81
CA ASP A 153 21.37 -0.45 18.22
C ASP A 153 22.67 0.36 18.01
N ALA A 154 23.48 0.40 19.07
CA ALA A 154 24.76 1.10 19.08
C ALA A 154 25.83 0.46 18.17
N GLN A 155 25.57 -0.73 17.60
CA GLN A 155 26.51 -1.43 16.73
C GLN A 155 26.31 -1.08 15.25
N LEU A 156 25.22 -0.41 14.89
CA LEU A 156 24.97 -0.01 13.51
C LEU A 156 25.99 1.02 13.04
N ALA A 157 26.65 0.69 11.93
CA ALA A 157 27.49 1.65 11.22
C ALA A 157 26.65 2.87 10.80
N ALA A 158 27.25 4.07 10.85
CA ALA A 158 26.59 5.32 10.46
C ALA A 158 25.95 5.26 9.05
N ALA A 159 26.59 4.57 8.11
CA ALA A 159 26.05 4.34 6.77
C ALA A 159 24.79 3.45 6.75
N ALA A 160 24.65 2.51 7.68
CA ALA A 160 23.43 1.72 7.85
C ALA A 160 22.32 2.58 8.45
N VAL A 161 22.63 3.41 9.45
CA VAL A 161 21.69 4.36 10.05
C VAL A 161 21.17 5.35 9.01
N ALA A 162 22.04 5.96 8.19
CA ALA A 162 21.63 6.87 7.11
C ALA A 162 20.65 6.24 6.11
N ARG A 163 20.79 4.94 5.82
CA ARG A 163 19.88 4.23 4.89
C ARG A 163 18.57 3.83 5.55
N GLN A 164 18.59 3.40 6.81
CA GLN A 164 17.42 2.87 7.49
C GLN A 164 16.54 3.95 8.13
N PHE A 165 17.15 5.04 8.60
CA PHE A 165 16.43 6.11 9.30
C PHE A 165 15.31 6.73 8.46
N PRO A 166 15.53 7.17 7.21
CA PRO A 166 14.47 7.79 6.41
C PRO A 166 13.33 6.82 6.11
N ILE A 167 13.63 5.54 5.88
CA ILE A 167 12.63 4.49 5.64
C ILE A 167 11.76 4.31 6.89
N ALA A 168 12.38 4.15 8.06
CA ALA A 168 11.64 4.02 9.32
C ALA A 168 10.84 5.28 9.66
N PHE A 169 11.44 6.46 9.47
CA PHE A 169 10.81 7.74 9.77
C PHE A 169 9.64 8.05 8.82
N LEU A 170 9.74 7.70 7.55
CA LEU A 170 8.72 7.98 6.52
C LEU A 170 7.85 6.76 6.20
N TRP A 171 7.87 5.70 7.03
CA TRP A 171 7.14 4.45 6.77
C TRP A 171 5.65 4.64 6.47
N HIS A 172 5.03 5.62 7.15
CA HIS A 172 3.61 5.94 7.05
C HIS A 172 3.24 6.90 5.90
N ARG A 173 4.21 7.39 5.10
CA ARG A 173 4.02 8.56 4.23
C ARG A 173 2.88 8.42 3.22
N TYR A 174 2.75 7.26 2.58
CA TYR A 174 1.70 7.04 1.56
C TYR A 174 0.32 6.94 2.20
N GLN A 175 0.26 6.37 3.40
CA GLN A 175 -0.98 6.23 4.15
C GLN A 175 -1.56 7.57 4.61
N VAL A 176 -0.73 8.62 4.72
CA VAL A 176 -1.20 9.98 5.00
C VAL A 176 -2.12 10.47 3.87
N ALA A 177 -1.70 10.28 2.61
CA ALA A 177 -2.50 10.66 1.45
C ALA A 177 -3.80 9.85 1.41
N CYS A 178 -3.70 8.54 1.60
CA CYS A 178 -4.88 7.66 1.61
C CYS A 178 -5.90 8.05 2.71
N ALA A 179 -5.44 8.27 3.95
CA ALA A 179 -6.31 8.71 5.04
C ALA A 179 -6.93 10.10 4.78
N ALA A 180 -6.19 11.00 4.13
CA ALA A 180 -6.67 12.34 3.81
C ALA A 180 -7.85 12.34 2.84
N LYS A 181 -7.97 11.33 1.94
CA LYS A 181 -9.11 11.19 1.02
C LYS A 181 -10.46 11.05 1.73
N ALA A 182 -10.47 10.64 3.00
CA ALA A 182 -11.69 10.61 3.79
C ALA A 182 -12.20 12.01 4.17
N ILE A 183 -11.35 13.04 4.17
CA ILE A 183 -11.72 14.44 4.48
C ILE A 183 -12.34 15.06 3.23
N GLY A 184 -13.65 15.34 3.27
CA GLY A 184 -14.39 15.79 2.09
C GLY A 184 -14.62 14.71 1.03
N GLY A 185 -14.30 13.45 1.33
CA GLY A 185 -14.39 12.33 0.38
C GLY A 185 -15.81 11.88 0.02
N LEU A 186 -15.89 11.07 -1.03
CA LEU A 186 -17.11 10.46 -1.56
C LEU A 186 -17.00 8.93 -1.57
N GLN A 187 -17.95 8.27 -0.91
CA GLN A 187 -18.14 6.83 -0.97
C GLN A 187 -19.09 6.50 -2.10
N PHE A 188 -18.58 5.83 -3.12
CA PHE A 188 -19.35 5.29 -4.23
C PHE A 188 -18.85 3.89 -4.62
N ARG A 189 -19.55 3.21 -5.51
CA ARG A 189 -19.12 1.95 -6.13
C ARG A 189 -19.50 1.95 -7.60
N TYR A 190 -18.62 1.42 -8.44
CA TYR A 190 -18.99 1.11 -9.82
C TYR A 190 -19.96 -0.06 -9.85
N THR A 191 -21.06 0.13 -10.58
CA THR A 191 -22.06 -0.89 -10.91
C THR A 191 -22.45 -0.70 -12.38
N SER A 192 -23.45 -1.41 -12.89
CA SER A 192 -23.94 -1.28 -14.28
C SER A 192 -24.56 0.10 -14.64
N GLY A 193 -24.38 1.13 -13.80
CA GLY A 193 -24.82 2.51 -13.97
C GLY A 193 -24.29 3.41 -12.83
N PRO A 194 -24.60 4.72 -12.83
CA PRO A 194 -24.19 5.63 -11.77
C PRO A 194 -24.81 5.18 -10.45
N GLY A 195 -24.00 4.56 -9.60
CA GLY A 195 -24.36 4.21 -8.23
C GLY A 195 -24.46 5.47 -7.36
N PRO A 196 -25.15 5.41 -6.20
CA PRO A 196 -25.22 6.55 -5.31
C PRO A 196 -23.83 6.86 -4.75
N ALA A 197 -23.36 8.10 -4.95
CA ALA A 197 -22.24 8.66 -4.22
C ALA A 197 -22.75 9.30 -2.92
N ARG A 198 -22.08 9.03 -1.80
CA ARG A 198 -22.43 9.59 -0.49
C ARG A 198 -21.19 10.26 0.10
N PRO A 199 -21.32 11.46 0.70
CA PRO A 199 -20.23 12.02 1.48
C PRO A 199 -19.80 11.05 2.59
N VAL A 200 -18.50 10.98 2.83
CA VAL A 200 -17.97 10.27 4.01
C VAL A 200 -18.64 10.84 5.27
N PRO A 201 -19.15 10.01 6.20
CA PRO A 201 -19.81 10.50 7.41
C PRO A 201 -18.91 11.44 8.24
N VAL A 202 -19.47 12.53 8.77
CA VAL A 202 -18.74 13.53 9.57
C VAL A 202 -17.81 12.91 10.64
N PRO A 203 -18.25 11.92 11.44
CA PRO A 203 -17.36 11.30 12.43
C PRO A 203 -16.11 10.62 11.83
N GLN A 204 -16.23 10.08 10.61
CA GLN A 204 -15.09 9.48 9.90
C GLN A 204 -14.15 10.56 9.36
N GLN A 205 -14.68 11.67 8.84
CA GLN A 205 -13.87 12.81 8.39
C GLN A 205 -13.08 13.43 9.54
N GLU A 206 -13.71 13.64 10.69
CA GLU A 206 -13.04 14.19 11.89
C GLU A 206 -11.95 13.24 12.40
N ARG A 207 -12.18 11.92 12.34
CA ARG A 207 -11.16 10.92 12.70
C ARG A 207 -9.97 10.98 11.75
N ALA A 208 -10.22 11.03 10.44
CA ALA A 208 -9.19 11.18 9.42
C ALA A 208 -8.36 12.46 9.64
N LEU A 209 -9.02 13.59 9.87
CA LEU A 209 -8.36 14.87 10.15
C LEU A 209 -7.44 14.78 11.38
N ARG A 210 -7.92 14.19 12.49
CA ARG A 210 -7.08 13.98 13.68
C ARG A 210 -5.89 13.07 13.40
N ALA A 211 -6.09 11.99 12.67
CA ALA A 211 -5.01 11.05 12.33
C ALA A 211 -3.94 11.72 11.46
N VAL A 212 -4.33 12.46 10.41
CA VAL A 212 -3.42 13.22 9.55
C VAL A 212 -2.66 14.29 10.35
N LEU A 213 -3.35 15.07 11.19
CA LEU A 213 -2.69 16.09 12.03
C LEU A 213 -1.74 15.48 13.06
N SER A 214 -1.96 14.24 13.49
CA SER A 214 -1.07 13.57 14.43
C SER A 214 0.34 13.34 13.85
N CYS A 215 0.47 13.21 12.52
CA CYS A 215 1.74 13.02 11.81
C CYS A 215 2.70 14.22 11.95
N VAL A 216 2.17 15.42 12.21
CA VAL A 216 2.94 16.66 12.36
C VAL A 216 3.00 17.16 13.80
N SER A 217 2.54 16.35 14.77
CA SER A 217 2.70 16.66 16.19
C SER A 217 4.18 16.69 16.60
N LEU A 218 4.50 17.43 17.67
CA LEU A 218 5.87 17.47 18.21
C LEU A 218 6.39 16.06 18.54
N ASP A 219 5.54 15.21 19.13
CA ASP A 219 5.89 13.84 19.45
C ASP A 219 6.13 13.00 18.20
N ALA A 220 5.34 13.19 17.15
CA ALA A 220 5.57 12.51 15.88
C ALA A 220 6.85 13.00 15.19
N LEU A 221 7.21 14.28 15.28
CA LEU A 221 8.40 14.82 14.62
C LEU A 221 9.68 14.60 15.43
N ARG A 222 9.59 14.22 16.70
CA ARG A 222 10.73 14.01 17.58
C ARG A 222 11.59 12.84 17.10
N VAL A 223 12.88 13.12 16.90
CA VAL A 223 13.90 12.10 16.65
C VAL A 223 14.84 12.04 17.85
N PRO A 224 15.22 10.84 18.34
CA PRO A 224 16.22 10.71 19.40
C PRO A 224 17.54 11.40 19.02
N ALA A 225 18.10 12.19 19.93
CA ALA A 225 19.31 12.99 19.65
C ALA A 225 20.50 12.13 19.17
N GLY A 226 20.71 10.95 19.78
CA GLY A 226 21.75 10.03 19.35
C GLY A 226 21.56 9.52 17.91
N LEU A 227 20.30 9.34 17.49
CA LEU A 227 19.98 8.92 16.13
C LEU A 227 20.21 10.05 15.11
N LEU A 228 19.85 11.30 15.46
CA LEU A 228 20.14 12.47 14.62
C LEU A 228 21.64 12.66 14.39
N LEU A 229 22.45 12.49 15.44
CA LEU A 229 23.92 12.63 15.35
C LEU A 229 24.59 11.47 14.61
N ALA A 230 23.95 10.30 14.55
CA ALA A 230 24.45 9.12 13.85
C ALA A 230 24.20 9.15 12.33
N VAL A 231 23.33 10.05 11.84
CA VAL A 231 23.11 10.23 10.40
C VAL A 231 24.24 11.11 9.84
N PRO A 232 25.16 10.57 9.02
CA PRO A 232 26.19 11.38 8.39
C PRO A 232 25.56 12.43 7.45
N PRO A 233 26.21 13.59 7.24
CA PRO A 233 25.76 14.54 6.25
C PRO A 233 25.67 13.85 4.87
N PRO A 234 24.64 14.15 4.05
CA PRO A 234 24.51 13.53 2.75
C PRO A 234 25.78 13.81 1.92
N THR A 235 26.37 12.75 1.34
CA THR A 235 27.41 12.96 0.33
C THR A 235 26.76 13.56 -0.92
N PRO A 236 27.47 14.37 -1.72
CA PRO A 236 26.90 15.08 -2.88
C PRO A 236 26.17 14.19 -3.91
N HIS A 237 26.40 12.87 -3.89
CA HIS A 237 25.77 11.90 -4.79
C HIS A 237 24.62 11.10 -4.16
N PHE A 238 24.28 11.34 -2.88
CA PHE A 238 23.26 10.58 -2.13
C PHE A 238 21.82 11.09 -2.33
N ILE A 239 21.63 12.17 -3.10
CA ILE A 239 20.33 12.85 -3.27
C ILE A 239 19.33 11.98 -4.08
N ASN A 240 19.81 11.06 -4.93
CA ASN A 240 18.93 10.23 -5.78
C ASN A 240 18.40 8.95 -5.11
N ALA A 241 18.81 8.59 -3.89
CA ALA A 241 18.32 7.38 -3.21
C ALA A 241 16.93 7.55 -2.56
N PHE A 242 16.37 8.76 -2.62
CA PHE A 242 15.00 9.07 -2.16
C PHE A 242 13.99 9.15 -3.31
N ALA A 243 14.45 9.04 -4.56
CA ALA A 243 13.58 8.64 -5.66
C ALA A 243 13.09 7.22 -5.32
N ASP A 244 11.78 7.09 -5.30
CA ASP A 244 11.03 5.99 -4.76
C ASP A 244 11.63 4.60 -5.12
N PRO A 245 12.11 3.82 -4.14
CA PRO A 245 12.71 2.50 -4.41
C PRO A 245 11.67 1.45 -4.84
N PHE A 246 10.40 1.84 -4.92
CA PHE A 246 9.29 0.96 -5.24
C PHE A 246 8.44 1.39 -6.45
N THR A 247 8.77 2.49 -7.14
CA THR A 247 8.13 2.80 -8.43
C THR A 247 8.71 1.89 -9.51
N ASP A 248 7.84 1.41 -10.41
CA ASP A 248 8.28 0.78 -11.65
C ASP A 248 9.19 1.78 -12.40
N PRO A 249 10.46 1.44 -12.69
CA PRO A 249 11.34 2.29 -13.48
C PRO A 249 10.71 2.75 -14.82
N ARG A 250 9.72 2.01 -15.35
CA ARG A 250 9.02 2.35 -16.59
C ARG A 250 8.08 3.54 -16.48
N GLU A 251 7.56 3.87 -15.30
CA GLU A 251 6.70 5.07 -15.14
C GLU A 251 7.50 6.37 -15.22
N ASP A 252 8.78 6.36 -14.82
CA ASP A 252 9.69 7.50 -14.98
C ASP A 252 10.09 7.74 -16.45
N PHE A 253 10.14 6.69 -17.27
CA PHE A 253 10.42 6.82 -18.71
C PHE A 253 9.22 7.29 -19.54
N ALA A 254 8.00 7.24 -18.99
CA ALA A 254 6.78 7.61 -19.69
C ALA A 254 6.46 9.12 -19.63
N ARG A 255 7.20 9.92 -18.84
CA ARG A 255 7.02 11.38 -18.80
C ARG A 255 7.72 12.04 -20.00
N PRO A 256 6.99 12.64 -20.96
CA PRO A 256 7.61 13.40 -22.03
C PRO A 256 7.95 14.80 -21.50
N GLY A 257 9.21 15.01 -21.12
CA GLY A 257 9.71 16.35 -20.77
C GLY A 257 10.69 16.32 -19.62
N GLY A 258 11.94 15.96 -19.91
CA GLY A 258 12.98 15.93 -18.88
C GLY A 258 14.37 15.58 -19.37
N ARG A 259 14.72 15.96 -20.61
CA ARG A 259 16.12 16.01 -21.04
C ARG A 259 16.37 17.39 -21.58
N ASP A 260 16.73 18.28 -20.65
CA ASP A 260 17.67 19.38 -20.88
C ASP A 260 17.91 20.07 -19.54
N ARG A 261 19.07 19.76 -18.93
CA ARG A 261 20.01 20.71 -18.28
C ARG A 261 21.07 19.94 -17.48
N LEU A 262 22.28 19.99 -18.05
CA LEU A 262 23.64 19.86 -17.47
C LEU A 262 23.94 18.63 -16.60
#